data_AF-A0A4Q2SIR1-F1
#
_entry.id   AF-A0A4Q2SIR1-F1
#
_cell.length_a   1.000
_cell.length_b   1.000
_cell.length_c   1.000
_cell.angle_alpha   90.00
_cell.angle_beta   90.00
_cell.angle_gamma   90.00
#
_symmetry.space_group_name_H-M   'P 1'
#
loop_
_entity.id
_entity.type
_entity.pdbx_description
1 polymer ?
#
loop_
_entity_poly.entity_id
_entity_poly.type
_entity_poly.pdbx_seq_one_letter_code
_entity_poly.pdbx_strand_id
1 'polypeptide(L)'
;MPTRPVREPLSPLPFAGMIGLACVAFVIGATPLVVPAPWWAVALLVLLWVVALVLAISWFTSRPRTVVVIPLALTLVWFATVVGGAKYLGWS
;
A
#
# COMPACT_ATOMS: atom_id res chain seq x y z
N MET A 1 2.51 -28.70 -37.82
CA MET A 1 1.48 -28.21 -36.90
C MET A 1 2.00 -26.94 -36.24
N PRO A 2 1.24 -25.83 -36.20
CA PRO A 2 1.65 -24.65 -35.43
C PRO A 2 1.66 -25.02 -33.94
N THR A 3 2.82 -24.89 -33.30
CA THR A 3 2.98 -25.04 -31.85
C THR A 3 2.17 -23.94 -31.15
N ARG A 4 1.15 -24.31 -30.37
CA ARG A 4 0.44 -23.34 -29.51
C ARG A 4 1.45 -22.76 -28.53
N PRO A 5 1.55 -21.42 -28.37
CA PRO A 5 2.36 -20.85 -27.32
C PRO A 5 1.84 -21.36 -25.96
N VAL A 6 2.73 -21.97 -25.17
CA VAL A 6 2.43 -22.39 -23.81
C VAL A 6 2.12 -21.12 -23.01
N ARG A 7 0.90 -20.98 -22.48
CA ARG A 7 0.57 -19.89 -21.55
C ARG A 7 1.32 -20.14 -20.25
N GLU A 8 2.27 -19.28 -19.92
CA GLU A 8 2.86 -19.28 -18.59
C GLU A 8 1.79 -18.99 -17.53
N PRO A 9 1.78 -19.71 -16.40
CA PRO A 9 0.87 -19.44 -15.30
C PRO A 9 1.05 -18.00 -14.80
N LEU A 10 -0.04 -17.24 -14.71
CA LEU A 10 -0.01 -15.92 -14.10
C LEU A 10 0.35 -16.05 -12.61
N SER A 11 1.40 -15.36 -12.19
CA SER A 11 1.78 -15.30 -10.78
C SER A 11 0.65 -14.68 -9.95
N PRO A 12 0.25 -15.28 -8.81
CA PRO A 12 -0.80 -14.74 -7.95
C PRO A 12 -0.34 -13.54 -7.09
N LEU A 13 0.98 -13.32 -6.97
CA LEU A 13 1.57 -12.31 -6.10
C LEU A 13 1.05 -10.87 -6.32
N PRO A 14 0.91 -10.35 -7.56
CA PRO A 14 0.39 -9.00 -7.77
C PRO A 14 -1.01 -8.80 -7.20
N PHE A 15 -1.87 -9.82 -7.26
CA PHE A 15 -3.20 -9.76 -6.66
C PHE A 15 -3.13 -9.64 -5.14
N ALA A 16 -2.26 -10.42 -4.48
CA ALA A 16 -2.03 -10.28 -3.05
C ALA A 16 -1.52 -8.88 -2.70
N GLY A 17 -0.64 -8.29 -3.51
CA GLY A 17 -0.18 -6.91 -3.32
C GLY A 17 -1.30 -5.87 -3.45
N MET A 18 -2.19 -6.03 -4.42
CA MET A 18 -3.35 -5.13 -4.59
C MET A 18 -4.35 -5.26 -3.43
N ILE A 19 -4.62 -6.48 -2.96
CA ILE A 19 -5.45 -6.72 -1.77
C ILE A 19 -4.80 -6.05 -0.55
N GLY A 20 -3.49 -6.21 -0.38
CA GLY A 20 -2.74 -5.55 0.68
C GLY A 20 -2.87 -4.03 0.62
N LEU A 21 -2.76 -3.43 -0.57
CA LEU A 21 -2.96 -1.99 -0.73
C LEU A 21 -4.37 -1.53 -0.37
N ALA A 22 -5.40 -2.32 -0.71
CA ALA A 22 -6.77 -2.04 -0.29
C ALA A 22 -6.90 -2.05 1.24
N CYS A 23 -6.33 -3.06 1.92
CA CYS A 23 -6.31 -3.10 3.38
C CYS A 23 -5.63 -1.86 3.98
N VAL A 24 -4.48 -1.44 3.44
CA VAL A 24 -3.77 -0.24 3.90
C VAL A 24 -4.60 1.03 3.69
N ALA A 25 -5.38 1.12 2.60
CA ALA A 25 -6.28 2.26 2.38
C ALA A 25 -7.31 2.39 3.52
N PHE A 26 -7.91 1.28 3.94
CA PHE A 26 -8.85 1.26 5.06
C PHE A 26 -8.16 1.65 6.38
N VAL A 27 -6.94 1.17 6.62
CA VAL A 27 -6.17 1.53 7.82
C VAL A 27 -5.88 3.03 7.87
N ILE A 28 -5.44 3.63 6.75
CA ILE A 28 -5.23 5.09 6.65
C ILE A 28 -6.56 5.83 6.86
N GLY A 29 -7.64 5.41 6.18
CA GLY A 29 -8.94 6.05 6.27
C GLY A 29 -9.59 5.97 7.66
N ALA A 30 -9.32 4.90 8.42
CA ALA A 30 -9.80 4.73 9.78
C ALA A 30 -8.97 5.49 10.83
N THR A 31 -7.75 5.95 10.48
CA THR A 31 -6.83 6.61 11.41
C THR A 31 -7.48 7.80 12.16
N PRO A 32 -8.21 8.73 11.52
CA PRO A 32 -8.85 9.86 12.20
C PRO A 32 -9.91 9.47 13.24
N LEU A 33 -10.44 8.24 13.17
CA LEU A 33 -11.45 7.74 14.11
C LEU A 33 -10.84 7.24 15.42
N VAL A 34 -9.53 6.93 15.42
CA VAL A 34 -8.84 6.29 16.54
C VAL A 34 -7.77 7.20 17.12
N VAL A 35 -7.14 8.02 16.29
CA VAL A 35 -6.05 8.93 16.69
C VAL A 35 -6.40 10.33 16.18
N PRO A 36 -6.33 11.38 17.02
CA PRO A 36 -6.55 12.77 16.62
C PRO A 36 -5.32 13.32 15.87
N ALA A 37 -4.90 12.61 14.82
CA ALA A 37 -3.81 13.03 13.95
C ALA A 37 -4.24 14.30 13.19
N PRO A 38 -3.31 15.26 12.97
CA PRO A 38 -3.60 16.41 12.13
C PRO A 38 -4.05 15.98 10.73
N TRP A 39 -5.03 16.69 10.16
CA TRP A 39 -5.60 16.36 8.85
C TRP A 39 -4.54 16.27 7.74
N TRP A 40 -3.48 17.09 7.82
CA TRP A 40 -2.40 17.10 6.83
C TRP A 40 -1.59 15.80 6.85
N ALA A 41 -1.42 15.16 8.02
CA ALA A 41 -0.68 13.91 8.13
C ALA A 41 -1.43 12.78 7.41
N VAL A 42 -2.75 12.74 7.59
CA VAL A 42 -3.64 11.79 6.91
C VAL A 42 -3.64 12.07 5.40
N ALA A 43 -3.72 13.34 4.98
CA ALA A 43 -3.66 13.72 3.58
C ALA A 43 -2.35 13.29 2.90
N LEU A 44 -1.20 13.46 3.57
CA LEU A 44 0.10 13.00 3.07
C LEU A 44 0.17 11.46 2.97
N LEU A 45 -0.40 10.73 3.93
CA LEU A 45 -0.47 9.27 3.88
C LEU A 45 -1.36 8.79 2.72
N VAL A 46 -2.49 9.45 2.48
CA VAL A 46 -3.35 9.17 1.32
C VAL A 46 -2.61 9.45 0.01
N LEU A 47 -1.88 10.57 -0.09
CA LEU A 47 -1.09 10.89 -1.27
C LEU A 47 -0.01 9.82 -1.53
N LEU A 48 0.70 9.40 -0.49
CA LEU A 48 1.70 8.33 -0.57
C LEU A 48 1.05 7.00 -1.01
N TRP A 49 -0.14 6.70 -0.50
CA TRP A 49 -0.92 5.53 -0.93
C TRP A 49 -1.30 5.60 -2.42
N VAL A 50 -1.72 6.76 -2.92
CA VAL A 50 -2.02 6.94 -4.35
C VAL A 50 -0.77 6.68 -5.20
N VAL A 51 0.39 7.20 -4.80
CA VAL A 51 1.66 6.91 -5.49
C VAL A 51 1.97 5.41 -5.47
N ALA A 52 1.81 4.76 -4.32
CA ALA A 52 2.00 3.32 -4.16
C ALA A 52 1.05 2.51 -5.05
N LEU A 53 -0.21 2.92 -5.17
CA LEU A 53 -1.20 2.31 -6.05
C LEU A 53 -0.81 2.44 -7.53
N VAL A 54 -0.41 3.62 -7.97
CA VAL A 54 0.05 3.84 -9.35
C VAL A 54 1.27 2.97 -9.65
N LEU A 55 2.23 2.89 -8.73
CA LEU A 55 3.40 2.02 -8.87
C LEU A 55 2.98 0.55 -8.96
N ALA A 56 2.09 0.08 -8.08
CA ALA A 56 1.59 -1.30 -8.09
C ALA A 56 0.89 -1.68 -9.41
N ILE A 57 0.07 -0.77 -9.96
CA ILE A 57 -0.56 -0.94 -11.28
C ILE A 57 0.50 -0.98 -12.38
N SER A 58 1.47 -0.06 -12.35
CA SER A 58 2.54 0.00 -13.36
C SER A 58 3.46 -1.23 -13.36
N TRP A 59 3.64 -1.85 -12.19
CA TRP A 59 4.52 -3.00 -11.98
C TRP A 59 3.80 -4.34 -11.95
N PHE A 60 2.48 -4.33 -12.15
CA PHE A 60 1.62 -5.50 -12.01
C PHE A 60 2.12 -6.70 -12.82
N THR A 61 2.52 -6.48 -14.07
CA THR A 61 3.05 -7.52 -14.97
C THR A 61 4.56 -7.52 -15.06
N SER A 62 5.21 -6.36 -14.96
CA SER A 62 6.65 -6.21 -15.18
C SER A 62 7.49 -6.63 -13.96
N ARG A 63 6.98 -6.47 -12.73
CA ARG A 63 7.70 -6.77 -11.47
C ARG A 63 6.77 -7.32 -10.38
N PRO A 64 6.17 -8.51 -10.58
CA PRO A 64 5.09 -9.02 -9.74
C PRO A 64 5.48 -9.24 -8.26
N ARG A 65 6.74 -9.57 -7.97
CA ARG A 65 7.24 -9.72 -6.60
C ARG A 65 7.31 -8.39 -5.85
N THR A 66 7.69 -7.32 -6.55
CA THR A 66 7.82 -5.97 -5.95
C THR A 66 6.45 -5.44 -5.52
N VAL A 67 5.39 -5.75 -6.27
CA VAL A 67 4.01 -5.32 -5.96
C VAL A 67 3.54 -5.78 -4.58
N VAL A 68 3.98 -6.96 -4.12
CA VAL A 68 3.64 -7.46 -2.77
C VAL A 68 4.37 -6.71 -1.65
N VAL A 69 5.56 -6.17 -1.93
CA VAL A 69 6.37 -5.46 -0.94
C VAL A 69 5.84 -4.04 -0.69
N ILE A 70 5.21 -3.42 -1.70
CA ILE A 70 4.65 -2.07 -1.62
C ILE A 70 3.70 -1.87 -0.43
N PRO A 71 2.63 -2.67 -0.24
CA PRO A 71 1.73 -2.49 0.89
C PRO A 71 2.43 -2.68 2.24
N LEU A 72 3.38 -3.60 2.35
CA LEU A 72 4.16 -3.80 3.59
C LEU A 72 4.98 -2.56 3.94
N ALA A 73 5.69 -1.99 2.96
CA ALA A 73 6.46 -0.77 3.15
C ALA A 73 5.54 0.40 3.56
N LEU A 74 4.37 0.53 2.91
CA LEU A 74 3.42 1.58 3.24
C LEU A 74 2.80 1.42 4.63
N THR A 75 2.50 0.19 5.06
CA THR A 75 2.07 -0.10 6.44
C THR A 75 3.11 0.33 7.46
N LEU A 76 4.40 0.07 7.19
CA LEU A 76 5.48 0.49 8.08
C LEU A 76 5.59 2.01 8.18
N VAL A 77 5.47 2.72 7.04
CA VAL A 77 5.47 4.18 7.02
C VAL A 77 4.27 4.74 7.79
N TRP A 78 3.08 4.19 7.58
CA TRP A 78 1.88 4.54 8.35
C TRP A 78 2.11 4.34 9.85
N PHE A 79 2.59 3.15 10.26
CA PHE A 79 2.81 2.82 11.67
C PHE A 79 3.80 3.78 12.32
N ALA A 80 4.95 4.02 11.67
CA ALA A 80 5.96 4.94 12.16
C ALA A 80 5.42 6.37 12.28
N THR A 81 4.60 6.81 11.33
CA THR A 81 4.00 8.15 11.33
C THR A 81 3.00 8.30 12.46
N VAL A 82 2.04 7.39 12.59
CA VAL A 82 0.96 7.49 13.59
C VAL A 82 1.49 7.29 15.01
N VAL A 83 2.28 6.25 15.25
CA VAL A 83 2.86 5.98 16.56
C VAL A 83 3.90 7.04 16.93
N GLY A 84 4.73 7.45 15.97
CA GLY A 84 5.70 8.51 16.17
C GLY A 84 5.03 9.85 16.50
N GLY A 85 3.97 10.20 15.78
CA GLY A 85 3.21 11.42 16.04
C GLY A 85 2.50 11.41 17.38
N ALA A 86 1.88 10.28 17.76
CA ALA A 86 1.26 10.13 19.08
C ALA A 86 2.30 10.24 20.21
N LYS A 87 3.48 9.62 20.05
CA LYS A 87 4.51 9.58 21.08
C LYS A 87 5.34 10.87 21.21
N TYR A 88 5.67 11.51 20.09
CA TYR A 88 6.66 12.60 20.05
C TYR A 88 6.07 13.95 19.64
N LEU A 89 4.91 13.97 18.97
CA LEU A 89 4.29 15.21 18.45
C LEU A 89 2.98 15.56 19.14
N GLY A 90 2.58 14.80 20.17
CA GLY A 90 1.38 15.07 20.96
C GLY A 90 0.08 14.82 20.21
N TRP A 91 0.04 13.88 19.26
CA TRP A 91 -1.21 13.44 18.64
C TRP A 91 -1.97 12.54 19.62
N SER A 92 -2.65 13.14 20.60
CA SER A 92 -3.44 12.46 21.65
C SER A 92 -4.63 13.29 22.10
#